data_AF-A0AAC8ZPD4-F1
#
_entry.id   AF-A0AAC8ZPD4-F1
#
_cell.length_a   1.000
_cell.length_b   1.000
_cell.length_c   1.000
_cell.angle_alpha   90.00
_cell.angle_beta   90.00
_cell.angle_gamma   90.00
#
_symmetry.space_group_name_H-M   'P 1'
#
loop_
_entity.id
_entity.type
_entity.pdbx_description
1 polymer ?
#
loop_
_entity_poly.entity_id
_entity_poly.type
_entity_poly.pdbx_seq_one_letter_code
_entity_poly.pdbx_strand_id
1 'polypeptide(L)'
;MVKVFRQKCSHSYRYYAVAMPKINMLTDFTDGDFERIHKAHWNIERFHRATKQLCSIEKFQVRTTECIKNHIFCSFISFIKLE
;
A
#
# COMPACT_ATOMS: atom_id res chain seq x y z
N MET A 1 -1.58 -22.88 -1.52
CA MET A 1 -0.97 -23.06 -0.17
C MET A 1 -0.39 -21.75 0.31
N VAL A 2 -0.17 -21.58 1.61
CA VAL A 2 0.20 -20.28 2.22
C VAL A 2 1.49 -20.41 3.04
N LYS A 3 2.40 -19.43 2.89
CA LYS A 3 3.59 -19.24 3.74
C LYS A 3 3.38 -17.99 4.58
N VAL A 4 3.69 -18.07 5.87
CA VAL A 4 3.49 -16.96 6.81
C VAL A 4 4.84 -16.39 7.23
N PHE A 5 4.97 -15.07 7.13
CA PHE A 5 6.13 -14.30 7.55
C PHE A 5 5.78 -13.48 8.79
N ARG A 6 6.70 -13.41 9.76
CA ARG A 6 6.54 -12.63 10.99
C ARG A 6 7.57 -11.52 11.03
N GLN A 7 7.10 -10.27 11.02
CA GLN A 7 7.93 -9.09 11.22
C GLN A 7 7.77 -8.58 12.65
N LYS A 8 8.90 -8.34 13.33
CA LYS A 8 8.89 -7.65 14.64
C LYS A 8 8.77 -6.15 14.40
N CYS A 9 7.69 -5.56 14.89
CA CYS A 9 7.51 -4.11 14.98
C CYS A 9 7.73 -3.68 16.44
N SER A 10 8.00 -2.39 16.67
CA SER A 10 8.46 -1.89 17.99
C SER A 10 7.62 -2.35 19.19
N HIS A 11 6.30 -2.49 19.02
CA HIS A 11 5.37 -2.87 20.10
C HIS A 11 4.53 -4.10 19.78
N SER A 12 4.72 -4.75 18.62
CA SER A 12 3.87 -5.87 18.20
C SER A 12 4.53 -6.72 17.12
N TYR A 13 3.96 -7.91 16.88
CA TYR A 13 4.30 -8.71 15.71
C TYR A 13 3.27 -8.48 14.63
N ARG A 14 3.74 -8.25 13.41
CA ARG A 14 2.90 -8.20 12.22
C ARG A 14 3.12 -9.47 11.40
N TYR A 15 2.04 -10.14 11.05
CA TYR A 15 2.05 -11.37 10.28
C TYR A 15 1.62 -11.08 8.85
N TYR A 16 2.34 -11.64 7.88
CA TYR A 16 2.03 -11.53 6.46
C TYR A 16 1.83 -12.92 5.89
N ALA A 17 0.77 -13.10 5.12
CA ALA A 17 0.47 -14.34 4.44
C ALA A 17 0.76 -14.17 2.94
N VAL A 18 1.62 -15.03 2.41
CA VAL A 18 1.89 -15.12 0.98
C VAL A 18 1.27 -16.40 0.45
N ALA A 19 0.30 -16.26 -0.45
CA ALA A 19 -0.34 -17.38 -1.12
C ALA A 19 0.27 -17.57 -2.51
N MET A 20 0.67 -18.81 -2.81
CA MET A 20 1.12 -19.20 -4.16
C MET A 20 0.28 -20.36 -4.69
N PRO A 21 0.06 -20.42 -6.02
CA PRO A 21 -0.77 -21.44 -6.64
C PRO A 21 -0.13 -22.83 -6.61
N LYS A 22 1.20 -22.93 -6.58
CA LYS A 22 1.95 -24.20 -6.58
C LYS A 22 2.86 -24.32 -5.36
N ILE A 23 3.04 -25.55 -4.88
CA ILE A 23 3.89 -25.87 -3.72
C ILE A 23 5.35 -25.50 -3.98
N ASN A 24 5.90 -25.92 -5.12
CA ASN A 24 7.31 -25.71 -5.44
C ASN A 24 7.70 -24.23 -5.40
N MET A 25 6.82 -23.36 -5.92
CA MET A 25 7.00 -21.91 -5.88
C MET A 25 6.99 -21.34 -4.46
N LEU A 26 6.30 -22.01 -3.52
CA LEU A 26 6.25 -21.62 -2.12
C LEU A 26 7.50 -22.06 -1.35
N THR A 27 8.08 -23.21 -1.73
CA THR A 27 9.37 -23.71 -1.22
C THR A 27 10.52 -22.80 -1.65
N ASP A 28 10.52 -22.41 -2.93
CA ASP A 28 11.56 -21.56 -3.53
C ASP A 28 11.47 -20.09 -3.08
N PHE A 29 10.32 -19.68 -2.53
CA PHE A 29 10.08 -18.31 -2.08
C PHE A 29 10.88 -17.99 -0.81
N THR A 30 11.86 -17.09 -0.95
CA THR A 30 12.82 -16.78 0.10
C THR A 30 12.39 -15.59 0.97
N ASP A 31 13.11 -15.38 2.08
CA ASP A 31 12.94 -14.16 2.90
C ASP A 31 13.30 -12.89 2.12
N GLY A 32 14.25 -12.96 1.18
CA GLY A 32 14.61 -11.85 0.30
C GLY A 32 13.49 -11.49 -0.69
N ASP A 33 12.77 -12.48 -1.19
CA ASP A 33 11.57 -12.24 -2.00
C ASP A 33 10.46 -11.58 -1.20
N PHE A 34 10.27 -12.02 0.04
CA PHE A 34 9.36 -11.38 0.98
C PHE A 34 9.74 -9.92 1.21
N GLU A 35 11.00 -9.63 1.54
CA GLU A 35 11.46 -8.26 1.81
C GLU A 35 11.29 -7.34 0.60
N ARG A 36 11.58 -7.84 -0.61
CA ARG A 36 11.35 -7.11 -1.87
C ARG A 36 9.88 -6.74 -2.05
N ILE A 37 8.97 -7.70 -1.91
CA ILE A 37 7.53 -7.48 -2.07
C ILE A 37 7.01 -6.58 -0.94
N HIS A 38 7.45 -6.80 0.29
CA HIS A 38 7.09 -6.00 1.45
C HIS A 38 7.48 -4.53 1.27
N LYS A 39 8.70 -4.26 0.80
CA LYS A 39 9.17 -2.91 0.49
C LYS A 39 8.37 -2.26 -0.64
N ALA A 40 8.04 -3.02 -1.69
CA ALA A 40 7.20 -2.52 -2.78
C ALA A 40 5.77 -2.21 -2.29
N HIS A 41 5.20 -3.06 -1.44
CA HIS A 41 3.89 -2.84 -0.83
C HIS A 41 3.86 -1.57 0.03
N TRP A 42 4.94 -1.29 0.77
CA TRP A 42 5.03 -0.08 1.58
C TRP A 42 4.91 1.22 0.76
N ASN A 43 5.32 1.22 -0.52
CA ASN A 43 5.15 2.38 -1.39
C ASN A 43 3.66 2.72 -1.60
N ILE A 44 2.79 1.72 -1.67
CA ILE A 44 1.33 1.92 -1.79
C ILE A 44 0.77 2.50 -0.49
N GLU A 45 1.21 2.00 0.67
CA GLU A 45 0.79 2.53 1.96
C GLU A 45 1.24 3.99 2.14
N ARG A 46 2.48 4.31 1.73
CA ARG A 46 3.00 5.68 1.70
C ARG A 46 2.18 6.59 0.79
N PHE A 47 1.87 6.14 -0.43
CA PHE A 47 1.00 6.88 -1.35
C PHE A 47 -0.32 7.24 -0.67
N HIS A 48 -1.06 6.26 -0.17
CA HIS A 48 -2.34 6.52 0.50
C HIS A 48 -2.21 7.47 1.69
N ARG A 49 -1.17 7.29 2.52
CA ARG A 49 -0.94 8.16 3.68
C ARG A 49 -0.69 9.61 3.27
N ALA A 50 0.19 9.84 2.31
CA ALA A 50 0.52 11.18 1.81
C ALA A 50 -0.69 11.83 1.12
N THR A 51 -1.42 11.10 0.27
CA THR A 51 -2.60 11.65 -0.41
C THR A 51 -3.71 12.06 0.58
N LYS A 52 -3.90 11.29 1.66
CA LYS A 52 -4.86 11.62 2.73
C LYS A 52 -4.41 12.82 3.57
N GLN A 53 -3.16 12.80 4.03
CA GLN A 53 -2.65 13.77 5.00
C GLN A 53 -2.28 15.12 4.34
N LEU A 54 -1.61 15.07 3.19
CA LEU A 54 -1.03 16.25 2.52
C LEU A 54 -1.91 16.76 1.39
N CYS A 55 -2.57 15.87 0.64
CA CYS A 55 -3.36 16.26 -0.55
C CYS A 55 -4.87 16.39 -0.28
N SER A 56 -5.29 16.26 0.99
CA SER A 56 -6.68 16.50 1.46
C SER A 56 -7.76 15.75 0.67
N ILE A 57 -7.45 14.56 0.13
CA ILE A 57 -8.38 13.80 -0.74
C ILE A 57 -9.70 13.44 -0.03
N GLU A 58 -9.67 13.25 1.30
CA GLU A 58 -10.83 12.89 2.13
C GLU A 58 -11.59 14.09 2.72
N LYS A 59 -11.09 15.33 2.54
CA LYS A 59 -11.69 16.52 3.15
C LYS A 59 -12.74 17.21 2.28
N PHE A 60 -12.91 16.79 1.04
CA PHE A 60 -13.84 17.39 0.09
C PHE A 60 -15.29 16.96 0.35
N GLN A 61 -16.19 17.93 0.52
CA GLN A 61 -17.58 17.68 0.96
C GLN A 61 -18.63 17.86 -0.15
N VAL A 62 -18.23 18.31 -1.35
CA VAL A 62 -19.17 18.52 -2.46
C VAL A 62 -19.62 17.17 -3.02
N ARG A 63 -20.93 17.02 -3.28
CA ARG A 63 -21.55 15.75 -3.72
C ARG A 63 -21.74 15.63 -5.23
N THR A 64 -21.46 16.67 -5.99
CA THR A 64 -21.51 16.66 -7.46
C THR A 64 -20.42 15.74 -8.00
N THR A 65 -20.81 14.75 -8.81
CA THR A 65 -19.90 13.71 -9.33
C THR A 65 -18.70 14.29 -10.07
N GLU A 66 -18.90 15.32 -10.90
CA GLU A 66 -17.81 15.97 -11.64
C GLU A 66 -16.82 16.67 -10.70
N CYS A 67 -17.33 17.41 -9.70
CA CYS A 67 -16.48 18.06 -8.70
C CYS A 67 -15.67 17.03 -7.88
N ILE A 68 -16.27 15.89 -7.53
CA ILE A 68 -15.57 14.80 -6.83
C ILE A 68 -14.44 14.23 -7.69
N LYS A 69 -14.71 13.94 -8.97
CA LYS A 69 -13.69 13.43 -9.90
C LYS A 69 -12.54 14.42 -10.06
N ASN A 70 -12.86 15.70 -10.22
CA ASN A 70 -11.86 16.76 -10.35
C ASN A 70 -11.02 16.90 -9.08
N HIS A 71 -11.64 16.82 -7.89
CA HIS A 71 -10.91 16.85 -6.61
C HIS A 71 -9.93 15.67 -6.49
N ILE A 72 -10.37 14.46 -6.79
CA ILE A 72 -9.52 13.25 -6.77
C ILE A 72 -8.33 13.42 -7.74
N PHE A 73 -8.60 13.88 -8.96
CA PHE A 73 -7.56 14.15 -9.95
C PHE A 73 -6.54 15.17 -9.44
N CYS A 74 -7.01 16.32 -8.94
CA CYS A 74 -6.15 17.35 -8.36
C CYS A 74 -5.31 16.82 -7.19
N SER A 75 -5.89 16.03 -6.28
CA SER A 75 -5.15 15.42 -5.18
C SER A 75 -4.02 14.49 -5.67
N PHE A 76 -4.23 13.73 -6.74
CA PHE A 76 -3.16 12.90 -7.33
C PHE A 76 -2.07 13.75 -8.00
N ILE A 77 -2.43 14.81 -8.72
CA ILE A 77 -1.45 15.75 -9.28
C ILE A 77 -0.64 16.43 -8.17
N SER A 78 -1.30 16.83 -7.07
CA SER A 78 -0.62 17.40 -5.91
C SER A 78 0.37 16.42 -5.28
N PHE A 79 0.01 15.14 -5.17
CA PHE A 79 0.93 14.10 -4.68
C PHE A 79 2.16 13.98 -5.58
N ILE A 80 1.97 13.90 -6.90
CA ILE A 80 3.08 13.79 -7.87
C ILE A 80 4.03 15.00 -7.80
N LYS A 81 3.52 16.19 -7.45
CA LYS A 81 4.35 17.39 -7.31
C LYS A 81 5.10 17.48 -5.96
N LEU A 82 4.73 16.67 -4.97
CA LEU A 82 5.31 16.69 -3.63
C LEU A 82 6.41 15.64 -3.43
N GLU A 83 6.33 14.50 -4.14
CA GLU A 83 7.35 13.44 -4.15
C GLU A 83 8.37 13.63 -5.28
#